data_AF-A0A498IAY9-F1
#
_entry.id   AF-A0A498IAY9-F1
#
_cell.length_a   1.000
_cell.length_b   1.000
_cell.length_c   1.000
_cell.angle_alpha   90.00
_cell.angle_beta   90.00
_cell.angle_gamma   90.00
#
_symmetry.space_group_name_H-M   'P 1'
#
loop_
_entity.id
_entity.type
_entity.pdbx_description
1 polymer ?
#
loop_
_entity_poly.entity_id
_entity_poly.type
_entity_poly.pdbx_seq_one_letter_code
_entity_poly.pdbx_strand_id
1 'polypeptide(L)'
;MARSRHLRAIKKTVEGFPRPLLNLSAESFAHVFDSAFGSPLNPPLDQFNQLSPCILFDSLSLLGVESGQDAVIRTLLYEHANLIVKPYGITVAEFTNRISVLRNKLGRTGLKDEGLVVHEYIGAEGRSSGNILAGDKYSVAYDRTPEEILRIVYGSGDEGVTGDTLKAVTNMATFAYATAIAAFLILLPLSCYSESILDHHHDSSSIPQSDVDLLEFPLNLEYLEAEFFLYGAFGHGLDTVDPSLTLGGPTPIGAKRAQLDHFTRDVIEQFGWQEVGHLRAIKKTVKGFPRPLLNLSAESFAHVFDSAFGSPLNPPFDPYANSINYLLASYLIPYVGLTGYVGASPKLQGATSKRLVAGLLGVESGQDAVIRALLYEHANLIVKPYGITVAEFTNRLSDLRNKLGRTGLKDEGLVVHEYIGAEGKISGNILAGDKYSVAYDRTPEEILRIVYGSGDERVTGGIYPKGADGRIAKSYLKKE
;
A
#
# COMPACT_ATOMS: atom_id res chain seq x y z
N MET A 1 -5.46 -10.53 -15.04
CA MET A 1 -6.88 -10.72 -14.65
C MET A 1 -7.39 -9.57 -13.79
N ALA A 2 -6.68 -9.14 -12.72
CA ALA A 2 -7.04 -7.99 -11.89
C ALA A 2 -7.36 -6.70 -12.69
N ARG A 3 -6.52 -6.31 -13.67
CA ARG A 3 -6.78 -5.15 -14.55
C ARG A 3 -8.11 -5.19 -15.30
N SER A 4 -8.63 -6.38 -15.64
CA SER A 4 -9.95 -6.50 -16.27
C SER A 4 -11.08 -6.21 -15.29
N ARG A 5 -10.94 -6.61 -14.02
CA ARG A 5 -11.88 -6.29 -12.94
C ARG A 5 -11.85 -4.81 -12.57
N HIS A 6 -10.66 -4.23 -12.49
CA HIS A 6 -10.42 -2.79 -12.28
C HIS A 6 -11.19 -1.94 -13.30
N LEU A 7 -11.07 -2.25 -14.59
CA LEU A 7 -11.81 -1.55 -15.65
C LEU A 7 -13.33 -1.69 -15.51
N ARG A 8 -13.83 -2.80 -14.93
CA ARG A 8 -15.26 -2.97 -14.67
C ARG A 8 -15.72 -2.22 -13.41
N ALA A 9 -14.89 -2.15 -12.38
CA ALA A 9 -15.15 -1.34 -11.19
C ALA A 9 -15.25 0.14 -11.57
N ILE A 10 -14.28 0.67 -12.31
CA ILE A 10 -14.27 2.04 -12.83
C ILE A 10 -15.52 2.32 -13.68
N LYS A 11 -15.91 1.41 -14.57
CA LYS A 11 -17.12 1.54 -15.39
C LYS A 11 -18.43 1.50 -14.62
N LYS A 12 -18.46 0.86 -13.45
CA LYS A 12 -19.65 0.83 -12.60
C LYS A 12 -19.83 2.16 -11.86
N THR A 13 -18.72 2.81 -11.52
CA THR A 13 -18.71 4.14 -10.91
C THR A 13 -18.99 5.25 -11.93
N VAL A 14 -18.59 5.04 -13.18
CA VAL A 14 -18.71 6.04 -14.25
C VAL A 14 -19.55 5.44 -15.39
N GLU A 15 -20.88 5.66 -15.38
CA GLU A 15 -21.75 5.22 -16.49
C GLU A 15 -21.35 5.91 -17.81
N GLY A 16 -21.25 5.14 -18.91
CA GLY A 16 -21.28 5.68 -20.28
C GLY A 16 -19.96 5.77 -21.06
N PHE A 17 -18.81 5.32 -20.54
CA PHE A 17 -17.55 5.43 -21.30
C PHE A 17 -17.32 4.30 -22.33
N PRO A 18 -17.06 4.61 -23.62
CA PRO A 18 -16.64 3.61 -24.60
C PRO A 18 -15.23 3.09 -24.29
N ARG A 19 -14.92 1.86 -24.75
CA ARG A 19 -13.60 1.24 -24.58
C ARG A 19 -12.51 2.09 -25.26
N PRO A 20 -11.45 2.53 -24.57
CA PRO A 20 -10.24 2.91 -25.26
C PRO A 20 -9.62 1.64 -25.86
N LEU A 21 -9.41 1.61 -27.17
CA LEU A 21 -8.51 0.65 -27.80
C LEU A 21 -7.08 1.08 -27.45
N LEU A 22 -6.56 0.57 -26.33
CA LEU A 22 -5.14 0.63 -26.01
C LEU A 22 -4.40 -0.36 -26.93
N ASN A 23 -3.92 0.14 -28.07
CA ASN A 23 -3.04 -0.62 -28.93
C ASN A 23 -1.59 -0.41 -28.46
N LEU A 24 -1.18 -1.15 -27.42
CA LEU A 24 0.20 -1.18 -26.94
C LEU A 24 1.01 -2.07 -27.89
N SER A 25 1.57 -1.49 -28.96
CA SER A 25 2.46 -2.23 -29.87
C SER A 25 3.84 -2.44 -29.23
N ALA A 26 4.54 -3.49 -29.65
CA ALA A 26 5.93 -3.73 -29.24
C ALA A 26 6.87 -2.53 -29.54
N GLU A 27 6.53 -1.73 -30.55
CA GLU A 27 7.25 -0.50 -30.94
C GLU A 27 7.15 0.60 -29.88
N SER A 28 6.02 0.71 -29.16
CA SER A 28 5.85 1.71 -28.08
C SER A 28 6.74 1.39 -26.88
N PHE A 29 6.96 0.10 -26.60
CA PHE A 29 7.91 -0.35 -25.59
C PHE A 29 9.36 -0.18 -26.05
N ALA A 30 9.67 -0.47 -27.32
CA ALA A 30 11.00 -0.27 -27.88
C ALA A 30 11.50 1.18 -27.70
N HIS A 31 10.64 2.18 -27.93
CA HIS A 31 11.00 3.59 -27.77
C HIS A 31 11.38 4.00 -26.33
N VAL A 32 10.70 3.44 -25.31
CA VAL A 32 11.02 3.66 -23.89
C VAL A 32 12.35 3.00 -23.53
N PHE A 33 12.61 1.80 -24.07
CA PHE A 33 13.87 1.09 -23.90
C PHE A 33 15.03 1.82 -24.59
N ASP A 34 14.89 2.20 -25.85
CA ASP A 34 15.94 2.91 -26.60
C ASP A 34 16.29 4.27 -25.94
N SER A 35 15.29 4.97 -25.39
CA SER A 35 15.48 6.22 -24.63
C SER A 35 16.20 6.03 -23.30
N ALA A 36 16.06 4.86 -22.66
CA ALA A 36 16.77 4.54 -21.41
C ALA A 36 18.22 4.08 -21.64
N PHE A 37 18.55 3.57 -22.85
CA PHE A 37 19.83 2.90 -23.14
C PHE A 37 20.68 3.56 -24.25
N GLY A 38 20.19 4.60 -24.92
CA GLY A 38 20.99 5.59 -25.67
C GLY A 38 21.46 5.18 -27.06
N SER A 39 20.60 5.34 -28.08
CA SER A 39 20.94 5.63 -29.51
C SER A 39 19.70 6.22 -30.23
N PRO A 40 19.85 7.08 -31.26
CA PRO A 40 19.10 8.36 -31.34
C PRO A 40 17.98 8.42 -32.39
N LEU A 41 17.07 9.42 -32.27
CA LEU A 41 16.68 10.39 -33.34
C LEU A 41 15.68 11.48 -32.86
N ASN A 42 15.89 12.71 -33.34
CA ASN A 42 15.14 13.99 -33.22
C ASN A 42 14.47 14.37 -34.58
N PRO A 43 13.64 15.45 -34.85
CA PRO A 43 13.32 16.70 -34.10
C PRO A 43 11.80 17.21 -34.21
N PRO A 44 11.38 18.50 -33.98
CA PRO A 44 10.72 19.09 -32.78
C PRO A 44 9.34 19.83 -33.01
N LEU A 45 8.81 20.55 -31.97
CA LEU A 45 7.77 21.66 -31.93
C LEU A 45 6.48 21.60 -31.03
N ASP A 46 6.20 22.77 -30.45
CA ASP A 46 5.33 23.13 -29.29
C ASP A 46 3.81 23.33 -29.54
N GLN A 47 2.98 23.15 -28.47
CA GLN A 47 2.13 24.18 -27.80
C GLN A 47 0.93 23.57 -27.03
N PHE A 48 0.60 24.20 -25.88
CA PHE A 48 -0.73 24.43 -25.26
C PHE A 48 -0.97 24.03 -23.77
N ASN A 49 -1.11 25.10 -22.99
CA ASN A 49 -2.02 25.47 -21.89
C ASN A 49 -2.96 24.46 -21.21
N GLN A 50 -2.81 24.44 -19.87
CA GLN A 50 -3.81 24.42 -18.79
C GLN A 50 -5.14 23.66 -19.00
N LEU A 51 -5.28 22.56 -18.26
CA LEU A 51 -6.56 21.92 -17.91
C LEU A 51 -6.60 21.57 -16.41
N SER A 52 -7.80 21.63 -15.82
CA SER A 52 -8.07 21.68 -14.38
C SER A 52 -8.29 20.29 -13.74
N PRO A 53 -7.97 20.09 -12.43
CA PRO A 53 -7.61 18.78 -11.86
C PRO A 53 -8.75 17.92 -11.26
N CYS A 54 -9.97 17.97 -11.79
CA CYS A 54 -11.13 17.32 -11.13
C CYS A 54 -11.47 15.92 -11.66
N ILE A 55 -10.57 14.93 -11.52
CA ILE A 55 -10.90 13.49 -11.59
C ILE A 55 -9.95 12.72 -10.66
N LEU A 56 -10.27 12.57 -9.37
CA LEU A 56 -9.45 11.76 -8.44
C LEU A 56 -10.27 11.06 -7.33
N PHE A 57 -11.60 10.99 -7.44
CA PHE A 57 -12.44 10.85 -6.25
C PHE A 57 -13.09 9.47 -5.98
N ASP A 58 -12.75 8.39 -6.71
CA ASP A 58 -13.35 7.05 -6.42
C ASP A 58 -12.39 5.84 -6.58
N SER A 59 -11.06 6.05 -6.58
CA SER A 59 -10.07 5.03 -6.96
C SER A 59 -9.15 4.54 -5.82
N LEU A 60 -9.43 4.85 -4.55
CA LEU A 60 -8.49 4.56 -3.45
C LEU A 60 -8.27 3.07 -3.21
N SER A 61 -9.32 2.27 -3.27
CA SER A 61 -9.24 0.83 -3.13
C SER A 61 -8.61 0.13 -4.36
N LEU A 62 -8.59 0.81 -5.52
CA LEU A 62 -7.82 0.43 -6.70
C LEU A 62 -6.31 0.71 -6.49
N LEU A 63 -6.00 1.85 -5.85
CA LEU A 63 -4.62 2.24 -5.53
C LEU A 63 -3.95 1.15 -4.70
N GLY A 64 -4.62 0.59 -3.68
CA GLY A 64 -4.04 -0.49 -2.89
C GLY A 64 -3.59 -1.69 -3.73
N VAL A 65 -4.42 -2.16 -4.65
CA VAL A 65 -4.10 -3.33 -5.49
C VAL A 65 -3.01 -3.04 -6.52
N GLU A 66 -3.02 -1.86 -7.15
CA GLU A 66 -1.95 -1.46 -8.09
C GLU A 66 -0.61 -1.23 -7.36
N SER A 67 -0.64 -0.64 -6.16
CA SER A 67 0.54 -0.45 -5.31
C SER A 67 1.14 -1.79 -4.88
N GLY A 68 0.29 -2.75 -4.48
CA GLY A 68 0.71 -4.10 -4.14
C GLY A 68 1.37 -4.83 -5.32
N GLN A 69 0.88 -4.66 -6.55
CA GLN A 69 1.52 -5.25 -7.74
C GLN A 69 2.92 -4.68 -7.99
N ASP A 70 3.06 -3.35 -7.90
CA ASP A 70 4.37 -2.69 -8.06
C ASP A 70 5.36 -3.17 -6.99
N ALA A 71 4.93 -3.22 -5.73
CA ALA A 71 5.71 -3.69 -4.59
C ALA A 71 6.25 -5.12 -4.76
N VAL A 72 5.41 -6.05 -5.23
CA VAL A 72 5.80 -7.44 -5.48
C VAL A 72 6.84 -7.52 -6.60
N ILE A 73 6.61 -6.82 -7.72
CA ILE A 73 7.56 -6.78 -8.84
C ILE A 73 8.89 -6.21 -8.35
N ARG A 74 8.85 -5.10 -7.62
CA ARG A 74 10.02 -4.41 -7.09
C ARG A 74 10.81 -5.29 -6.13
N THR A 75 10.15 -6.04 -5.25
CA THR A 75 10.79 -6.96 -4.32
C THR A 75 11.46 -8.14 -5.03
N LEU A 76 10.80 -8.71 -6.04
CA LEU A 76 11.39 -9.78 -6.86
C LEU A 76 12.63 -9.29 -7.62
N LEU A 77 12.60 -8.05 -8.15
CA LEU A 77 13.76 -7.44 -8.78
C LEU A 77 14.87 -7.11 -7.76
N TYR A 78 14.50 -6.71 -6.55
CA TYR A 78 15.43 -6.41 -5.45
C TYR A 78 16.20 -7.66 -5.00
N GLU A 79 15.53 -8.79 -4.81
CA GLU A 79 16.16 -10.08 -4.49
C GLU A 79 17.21 -10.49 -5.54
N HIS A 80 16.90 -10.22 -6.81
CA HIS A 80 17.74 -10.56 -7.96
C HIS A 80 18.62 -9.38 -8.43
N ALA A 81 18.78 -8.35 -7.60
CA ALA A 81 19.40 -7.08 -7.97
C ALA A 81 20.78 -7.21 -8.63
N ASN A 82 21.58 -8.19 -8.20
CA ASN A 82 22.94 -8.40 -8.67
C ASN A 82 23.05 -9.31 -9.90
N LEU A 83 21.94 -9.89 -10.38
CA LEU A 83 21.94 -10.68 -11.61
C LEU A 83 22.18 -9.79 -12.83
N ILE A 84 22.90 -10.32 -13.83
CA ILE A 84 23.17 -9.63 -15.08
C ILE A 84 22.00 -9.80 -16.05
N VAL A 85 21.43 -8.68 -16.50
CA VAL A 85 20.40 -8.66 -17.54
C VAL A 85 21.07 -8.81 -18.90
N LYS A 86 20.91 -9.97 -19.54
CA LYS A 86 21.34 -10.19 -20.93
C LYS A 86 20.28 -9.67 -21.90
N PRO A 87 20.66 -9.01 -23.01
CA PRO A 87 22.03 -8.81 -23.53
C PRO A 87 22.75 -7.55 -23.01
N TYR A 88 22.13 -6.75 -22.16
CA TYR A 88 22.61 -5.40 -21.78
C TYR A 88 23.91 -5.39 -20.96
N GLY A 89 24.28 -6.50 -20.32
CA GLY A 89 25.55 -6.61 -19.58
C GLY A 89 25.61 -5.80 -18.28
N ILE A 90 24.47 -5.29 -17.81
CA ILE A 90 24.31 -4.53 -16.56
C ILE A 90 23.47 -5.31 -15.56
N THR A 91 23.54 -4.94 -14.27
CA THR A 91 22.77 -5.62 -13.22
C THR A 91 21.28 -5.28 -13.27
N VAL A 92 20.41 -6.10 -12.67
CA VAL A 92 18.98 -5.81 -12.50
C VAL A 92 18.75 -4.49 -11.76
N ALA A 93 19.55 -4.20 -10.72
CA ALA A 93 19.51 -2.93 -10.01
C ALA A 93 19.84 -1.76 -10.93
N GLU A 94 20.94 -1.84 -11.70
CA GLU A 94 21.32 -0.78 -12.63
C GLU A 94 20.27 -0.57 -13.73
N PHE A 95 19.72 -1.66 -14.27
CA PHE A 95 18.67 -1.62 -15.27
C PHE A 95 17.41 -0.90 -14.74
N THR A 96 16.95 -1.28 -13.53
CA THR A 96 15.79 -0.65 -12.88
C THR A 96 16.06 0.82 -12.53
N ASN A 97 17.29 1.16 -12.14
CA ASN A 97 17.69 2.54 -11.84
C ASN A 97 17.64 3.43 -13.07
N ARG A 98 18.13 2.95 -14.22
CA ARG A 98 18.04 3.67 -15.50
C ARG A 98 16.60 3.95 -15.92
N ILE A 99 15.70 2.99 -15.76
CA ILE A 99 14.26 3.18 -16.01
C ILE A 99 13.67 4.24 -15.07
N SER A 100 14.04 4.22 -13.80
CA SER A 100 13.53 5.18 -12.80
C SER A 100 14.02 6.61 -13.09
N VAL A 101 15.28 6.78 -13.49
CA VAL A 101 15.82 8.06 -13.98
C VAL A 101 15.04 8.56 -15.20
N LEU A 102 14.74 7.68 -16.17
CA LEU A 102 13.94 8.05 -17.33
C LEU A 102 12.52 8.50 -16.94
N ARG A 103 11.84 7.76 -16.04
CA ARG A 103 10.50 8.12 -15.55
C ARG A 103 10.49 9.48 -14.84
N ASN A 104 11.50 9.78 -14.02
CA ASN A 104 11.65 11.09 -13.40
C ASN A 104 11.88 12.20 -14.44
N LYS A 105 12.74 11.95 -15.44
CA LYS A 105 12.99 12.89 -16.54
C LYS A 105 11.72 13.20 -17.33
N LEU A 106 10.92 12.19 -17.65
CA LEU A 106 9.65 12.34 -18.38
C LEU A 106 8.57 13.02 -17.54
N GLY A 107 8.53 12.77 -16.23
CA GLY A 107 7.59 13.42 -15.29
C GLY A 107 7.85 14.91 -15.09
N ARG A 108 9.12 15.36 -15.19
CA ARG A 108 9.57 16.77 -15.10
C ARG A 108 9.38 17.48 -13.75
N THR A 109 8.94 16.79 -12.71
CA THR A 109 8.60 17.38 -11.40
C THR A 109 9.12 16.53 -10.25
N GLY A 110 10.29 16.91 -9.72
CA GLY A 110 10.90 16.25 -8.57
C GLY A 110 11.31 14.79 -8.82
N LEU A 111 11.89 14.17 -7.79
CA LEU A 111 12.19 12.74 -7.78
C LEU A 111 11.00 12.02 -7.16
N LYS A 112 10.20 11.36 -8.00
CA LYS A 112 8.99 10.59 -7.59
C LYS A 112 9.09 9.10 -7.92
N ASP A 113 10.19 8.69 -8.54
CA ASP A 113 10.52 7.31 -8.86
C ASP A 113 11.90 6.98 -8.32
N GLU A 114 11.92 6.20 -7.25
CA GLU A 114 13.18 5.75 -6.67
C GLU A 114 13.57 4.45 -7.33
N GLY A 115 14.78 4.40 -7.89
CA GLY A 115 15.36 3.14 -8.36
C GLY A 115 15.58 2.14 -7.22
N LEU A 116 15.99 0.91 -7.56
CA LEU A 116 16.49 -0.06 -6.60
C LEU A 116 17.85 0.40 -6.06
N VAL A 117 17.84 0.88 -4.82
CA VAL A 117 19.06 1.13 -4.06
C VAL A 117 19.48 -0.19 -3.45
N VAL A 118 20.66 -0.68 -3.82
CA VAL A 118 21.21 -1.95 -3.34
C VAL A 118 22.65 -1.66 -2.97
N HIS A 119 22.94 -1.54 -1.68
CA HIS A 119 24.30 -1.33 -1.19
C HIS A 119 24.86 -2.64 -0.62
N GLU A 120 26.14 -2.94 -0.94
CA GLU A 120 26.90 -3.94 -0.20
C GLU A 120 26.94 -3.53 1.28
N TYR A 121 26.68 -4.49 2.17
CA TYR A 121 26.74 -4.36 3.62
C TYR A 121 27.96 -3.56 4.09
N ILE A 122 27.79 -2.28 4.48
CA ILE A 122 28.87 -1.48 5.07
C ILE A 122 28.75 -1.49 6.60
N GLY A 123 29.46 -2.42 7.24
CA GLY A 123 30.03 -2.24 8.57
C GLY A 123 29.10 -2.17 9.80
N ALA A 124 29.74 -2.10 10.97
CA ALA A 124 29.22 -2.40 12.32
C ALA A 124 28.10 -1.48 12.87
N GLU A 125 27.59 -0.53 12.07
CA GLU A 125 26.51 0.39 12.47
C GLU A 125 25.17 0.11 11.76
N GLY A 126 25.09 -0.94 10.93
CA GLY A 126 23.84 -1.65 10.65
C GLY A 126 22.69 -0.84 10.06
N ARG A 127 22.95 0.16 9.20
CA ARG A 127 21.93 0.71 8.31
C ARG A 127 21.99 -0.03 6.99
N SER A 128 20.96 -0.79 6.68
CA SER A 128 20.73 -1.20 5.30
C SER A 128 19.99 -0.10 4.57
N SER A 129 20.46 0.27 3.38
CA SER A 129 19.82 1.26 2.52
C SER A 129 19.28 0.57 1.26
N GLY A 130 18.40 -0.40 1.45
CA GLY A 130 17.53 -0.98 0.43
C GLY A 130 16.20 -0.23 0.33
N ASN A 131 15.55 -0.24 -0.84
CA ASN A 131 14.17 0.27 -0.99
C ASN A 131 13.29 -0.62 -1.91
N ILE A 132 12.43 -1.44 -1.31
CA ILE A 132 11.44 -2.30 -1.97
C ILE A 132 10.10 -1.60 -2.19
N LEU A 133 9.88 -0.44 -1.58
CA LEU A 133 8.74 0.46 -1.84
C LEU A 133 9.28 1.87 -2.09
N ALA A 134 8.64 2.63 -2.99
CA ALA A 134 8.89 4.05 -3.17
C ALA A 134 7.85 4.87 -2.40
N GLY A 135 8.31 5.88 -1.67
CA GLY A 135 7.47 6.84 -0.98
C GLY A 135 8.25 8.12 -0.70
N ASP A 136 7.56 9.17 -0.28
CA ASP A 136 8.20 10.42 0.11
C ASP A 136 9.05 10.24 1.39
N LYS A 137 9.60 11.32 1.93
CA LYS A 137 10.41 11.28 3.15
C LYS A 137 9.65 10.80 4.41
N TYR A 138 8.33 10.65 4.33
CA TYR A 138 7.48 10.08 5.36
C TYR A 138 6.89 8.74 4.94
N SER A 139 7.46 8.11 3.89
CA SER A 139 7.02 6.84 3.35
C SER A 139 5.56 6.87 2.90
N VAL A 140 5.09 8.02 2.40
CA VAL A 140 3.77 8.16 1.79
C VAL A 140 3.92 8.08 0.28
N ALA A 141 3.10 7.29 -0.41
CA ALA A 141 3.21 7.13 -1.86
C ALA A 141 3.17 8.49 -2.60
N TYR A 142 4.06 8.67 -3.58
CA TYR A 142 4.13 9.91 -4.37
C TYR A 142 2.85 10.14 -5.19
N ASP A 143 2.38 11.38 -5.25
CA ASP A 143 1.29 11.78 -6.14
C ASP A 143 1.83 12.09 -7.54
N ARG A 144 1.11 11.66 -8.58
CA ARG A 144 1.37 12.07 -9.98
C ARG A 144 0.15 12.73 -10.58
N THR A 145 0.37 13.80 -11.36
CA THR A 145 -0.73 14.39 -12.15
C THR A 145 -1.03 13.52 -13.37
N PRO A 146 -2.24 13.60 -13.96
CA PRO A 146 -2.55 12.90 -15.21
C PRO A 146 -1.55 13.21 -16.34
N GLU A 147 -1.08 14.46 -16.43
CA GLU A 147 -0.10 14.88 -17.43
C GLU A 147 1.27 14.20 -17.23
N GLU A 148 1.72 14.08 -15.99
CA GLU A 148 2.96 13.36 -15.65
C GLU A 148 2.85 11.89 -16.07
N ILE A 149 1.71 11.24 -15.80
CA ILE A 149 1.45 9.84 -16.17
C ILE A 149 1.46 9.69 -17.70
N LEU A 150 0.75 10.55 -18.44
CA LEU A 150 0.68 10.48 -19.90
C LEU A 150 2.07 10.66 -20.54
N ARG A 151 2.89 11.60 -20.04
CA ARG A 151 4.26 11.80 -20.54
C ARG A 151 5.13 10.56 -20.35
N ILE A 152 5.02 9.90 -19.20
CA ILE A 152 5.76 8.67 -18.90
C ILE A 152 5.31 7.53 -19.81
N VAL A 153 4.00 7.33 -19.94
CA VAL A 153 3.42 6.21 -20.72
C VAL A 153 3.70 6.35 -22.21
N TYR A 154 3.61 7.56 -22.75
CA TYR A 154 3.76 7.81 -24.18
C TYR A 154 5.17 8.26 -24.57
N GLY A 155 6.13 8.34 -23.64
CA GLY A 155 7.52 8.66 -23.92
C GLY A 155 7.73 10.05 -24.54
N SER A 156 6.80 11.00 -24.32
CA SER A 156 6.84 12.33 -24.93
C SER A 156 7.87 13.22 -24.23
N GLY A 157 9.13 13.03 -24.62
CA GLY A 157 10.20 14.01 -24.43
C GLY A 157 9.93 15.29 -25.21
N ASP A 158 10.72 16.34 -24.98
CA ASP A 158 10.59 17.71 -25.53
C ASP A 158 10.74 17.84 -27.07
N GLU A 159 10.49 16.79 -27.83
CA GLU A 159 10.68 16.76 -29.28
C GLU A 159 9.33 16.61 -29.96
N GLY A 160 8.81 17.76 -30.41
CA GLY A 160 7.44 17.91 -30.88
C GLY A 160 6.96 16.96 -31.98
N VAL A 161 5.65 16.80 -31.97
CA VAL A 161 4.91 15.77 -32.71
C VAL A 161 4.29 16.37 -33.96
N THR A 162 4.53 15.74 -35.11
CA THR A 162 3.91 16.12 -36.41
C THR A 162 2.44 15.72 -36.47
N GLY A 163 1.61 16.60 -37.05
CA GLY A 163 0.14 16.65 -36.87
C GLY A 163 -0.70 15.52 -37.46
N ASP A 164 -0.14 14.56 -38.20
CA ASP A 164 -0.94 13.54 -38.89
C ASP A 164 -1.21 12.29 -38.04
N THR A 165 -0.28 11.92 -37.13
CA THR A 165 -0.50 10.82 -36.16
C THR A 165 -1.40 11.27 -35.01
N LEU A 166 -1.29 12.55 -34.61
CA LEU A 166 -2.24 13.15 -33.66
C LEU A 166 -3.64 13.21 -34.30
N LYS A 167 -3.83 13.71 -35.52
CA LYS A 167 -5.17 13.71 -36.16
C LYS A 167 -5.84 12.33 -36.25
N ALA A 168 -5.10 11.24 -36.43
CA ALA A 168 -5.71 9.90 -36.44
C ALA A 168 -6.17 9.43 -35.05
N VAL A 169 -5.42 9.78 -33.99
CA VAL A 169 -5.71 9.40 -32.60
C VAL A 169 -6.70 10.39 -31.95
N THR A 170 -6.53 11.69 -32.19
CA THR A 170 -7.48 12.73 -31.79
C THR A 170 -8.78 12.55 -32.54
N ASN A 171 -8.88 12.41 -33.87
CA ASN A 171 -10.22 12.34 -34.51
C ASN A 171 -11.08 11.13 -34.05
N MET A 172 -10.47 10.03 -33.58
CA MET A 172 -11.21 8.95 -32.90
C MET A 172 -11.57 9.30 -31.44
N ALA A 173 -10.72 10.04 -30.73
CA ALA A 173 -10.98 10.51 -29.37
C ALA A 173 -11.93 11.73 -29.31
N THR A 174 -11.78 12.75 -30.16
CA THR A 174 -12.60 13.97 -30.21
C THR A 174 -14.04 13.69 -30.63
N PHE A 175 -14.32 12.66 -31.45
CA PHE A 175 -15.71 12.32 -31.78
C PHE A 175 -16.45 11.64 -30.60
N ALA A 176 -15.72 10.89 -29.78
CA ALA A 176 -16.22 10.32 -28.53
C ALA A 176 -16.26 11.36 -27.38
N TYR A 177 -15.35 12.34 -27.37
CA TYR A 177 -15.27 13.38 -26.33
C TYR A 177 -16.20 14.58 -26.59
N ALA A 178 -16.41 15.01 -27.84
CA ALA A 178 -17.30 16.14 -28.15
C ALA A 178 -18.79 15.79 -27.90
N THR A 179 -19.16 14.51 -28.08
CA THR A 179 -20.50 14.01 -27.74
C THR A 179 -20.70 13.89 -26.23
N ALA A 180 -19.65 13.51 -25.48
CA ALA A 180 -19.67 13.49 -24.02
C ALA A 180 -19.74 14.89 -23.40
N ILE A 181 -19.01 15.88 -23.93
CA ILE A 181 -19.02 17.27 -23.43
C ILE A 181 -20.35 17.96 -23.76
N ALA A 182 -20.93 17.74 -24.96
CA ALA A 182 -22.24 18.27 -25.29
C ALA A 182 -23.35 17.70 -24.40
N ALA A 183 -23.29 16.41 -24.04
CA ALA A 183 -24.22 15.80 -23.09
C ALA A 183 -24.01 16.30 -21.64
N PHE A 184 -22.76 16.55 -21.24
CA PHE A 184 -22.40 17.05 -19.91
C PHE A 184 -22.79 18.53 -19.70
N LEU A 185 -22.75 19.35 -20.76
CA LEU A 185 -23.20 20.74 -20.74
C LEU A 185 -24.72 20.90 -20.77
N ILE A 186 -25.46 19.91 -21.28
CA ILE A 186 -26.93 19.92 -21.33
C ILE A 186 -27.56 19.40 -20.00
N LEU A 187 -26.82 18.63 -19.21
CA LEU A 187 -27.29 18.03 -17.94
C LEU A 187 -26.95 18.81 -16.66
N LEU A 188 -26.39 20.02 -16.76
CA LEU A 188 -26.29 20.93 -15.62
C LEU A 188 -27.62 21.70 -15.44
N PRO A 189 -28.45 21.26 -14.48
CA PRO A 189 -28.95 22.23 -13.52
C PRO A 189 -28.88 21.71 -12.07
N LEU A 190 -28.47 22.62 -11.17
CA LEU A 190 -28.46 22.55 -9.69
C LEU A 190 -27.44 21.59 -9.03
N SER A 191 -26.23 22.09 -8.76
CA SER A 191 -25.46 21.73 -7.54
C SER A 191 -24.31 22.70 -7.24
N CYS A 192 -23.82 23.47 -8.21
CA CYS A 192 -22.70 24.38 -7.98
C CYS A 192 -23.17 25.83 -7.79
N TYR A 193 -23.42 26.22 -6.54
CA TYR A 193 -23.28 27.62 -6.14
C TYR A 193 -21.84 27.83 -5.62
N SER A 194 -21.09 28.61 -6.40
CA SER A 194 -20.05 29.58 -6.03
C SER A 194 -19.13 29.27 -4.84
N GLU A 195 -17.81 29.23 -5.09
CA GLU A 195 -17.00 30.42 -4.77
C GLU A 195 -15.79 30.59 -5.70
N SER A 196 -15.54 31.86 -5.98
CA SER A 196 -14.61 32.44 -6.94
C SER A 196 -13.16 32.27 -6.55
N ILE A 197 -12.31 32.06 -7.57
CA ILE A 197 -10.86 32.19 -7.50
C ILE A 197 -10.53 33.65 -7.15
N LEU A 198 -10.06 33.90 -5.93
CA LEU A 198 -9.27 35.08 -5.59
C LEU A 198 -8.31 34.78 -4.43
N ASP A 199 -7.04 34.98 -4.73
CA ASP A 199 -5.88 35.18 -3.86
C ASP A 199 -5.37 34.04 -2.96
N HIS A 200 -4.08 33.73 -3.15
CA HIS A 200 -3.29 32.84 -2.30
C HIS A 200 -3.03 33.50 -0.95
N HIS A 201 -3.96 33.32 -0.01
CA HIS A 201 -3.64 33.37 1.42
C HIS A 201 -3.52 31.95 1.95
N HIS A 202 -2.37 31.67 2.58
CA HIS A 202 -2.12 30.53 3.45
C HIS A 202 -3.08 30.57 4.65
N ASP A 203 -4.36 30.27 4.44
CA ASP A 203 -5.22 29.82 5.51
C ASP A 203 -5.08 28.30 5.59
N SER A 204 -4.52 27.82 6.70
CA SER A 204 -4.62 26.43 7.08
C SER A 204 -6.11 26.10 7.16
N SER A 205 -6.69 25.50 6.12
CA SER A 205 -8.01 24.92 6.25
C SER A 205 -7.88 23.87 7.36
N SER A 206 -8.45 24.19 8.52
CA SER A 206 -8.40 23.32 9.69
C SER A 206 -8.94 21.96 9.27
N ILE A 207 -8.19 20.89 9.51
CA ILE A 207 -8.64 19.52 9.24
C ILE A 207 -10.02 19.35 9.89
N PRO A 208 -11.07 18.93 9.15
CA PRO A 208 -12.39 18.75 9.72
C PRO A 208 -12.31 17.85 10.96
N GLN A 209 -13.03 18.19 12.02
CA GLN A 209 -12.92 17.43 13.28
C GLN A 209 -13.28 15.94 13.11
N SER A 210 -14.19 15.63 12.19
CA SER A 210 -14.51 14.25 11.79
C SER A 210 -13.32 13.52 11.16
N ASP A 211 -12.50 14.23 10.38
CA ASP A 211 -11.30 13.66 9.78
C ASP A 211 -10.20 13.46 10.82
N VAL A 212 -10.09 14.35 11.82
CA VAL A 212 -9.10 14.20 12.90
C VAL A 212 -9.26 12.84 13.59
N ASP A 213 -10.48 12.48 13.99
CA ASP A 213 -10.72 11.20 14.68
C ASP A 213 -10.42 9.98 13.78
N LEU A 214 -10.70 10.10 12.48
CA LEU A 214 -10.42 9.06 11.49
C LEU A 214 -8.93 8.95 11.14
N LEU A 215 -8.17 10.03 11.19
CA LEU A 215 -6.72 10.05 10.98
C LEU A 215 -5.94 9.62 12.23
N GLU A 216 -6.48 9.87 13.42
CA GLU A 216 -5.85 9.40 14.67
C GLU A 216 -6.06 7.90 14.90
N PHE A 217 -7.19 7.32 14.48
CA PHE A 217 -7.45 5.89 14.71
C PHE A 217 -6.36 4.95 14.16
N PRO A 218 -5.87 5.11 12.91
CA PRO A 218 -4.79 4.31 12.35
C PRO A 218 -3.50 4.32 13.17
N LEU A 219 -3.18 5.39 13.93
CA LEU A 219 -1.97 5.45 14.77
C LEU A 219 -1.84 4.23 15.70
N ASN A 220 -2.95 3.60 16.10
CA ASN A 220 -2.88 2.35 16.86
C ASN A 220 -2.12 1.27 16.11
N LEU A 221 -2.44 1.06 14.82
CA LEU A 221 -1.82 0.06 13.96
C LEU A 221 -0.42 0.48 13.53
N GLU A 222 -0.20 1.76 13.19
CA GLU A 222 1.14 2.28 12.89
C GLU A 222 2.13 2.05 14.04
N TYR A 223 1.68 2.22 15.30
CA TYR A 223 2.50 1.89 16.46
C TYR A 223 2.77 0.38 16.56
N LEU A 224 1.78 -0.46 16.30
CA LEU A 224 1.93 -1.90 16.31
C LEU A 224 2.96 -2.34 15.26
N GLU A 225 2.84 -1.84 14.04
CA GLU A 225 3.70 -2.17 12.91
C GLU A 225 5.12 -1.65 13.12
N ALA A 226 5.27 -0.37 13.51
CA ALA A 226 6.57 0.22 13.79
C ALA A 226 7.31 -0.59 14.86
N GLU A 227 6.67 -0.86 16.00
CA GLU A 227 7.28 -1.62 17.07
C GLU A 227 7.62 -3.03 16.63
N PHE A 228 6.67 -3.75 16.02
CA PHE A 228 6.89 -5.13 15.62
C PHE A 228 8.07 -5.25 14.64
N PHE A 229 8.06 -4.48 13.54
CA PHE A 229 9.10 -4.53 12.52
C PHE A 229 10.47 -4.03 13.01
N LEU A 230 10.53 -2.92 13.77
CA LEU A 230 11.79 -2.44 14.34
C LEU A 230 12.39 -3.45 15.32
N TYR A 231 11.58 -4.03 16.22
CA TYR A 231 12.05 -5.06 17.13
C TYR A 231 12.48 -6.31 16.35
N GLY A 232 11.72 -6.77 15.35
CA GLY A 232 12.07 -7.93 14.53
C GLY A 232 13.45 -7.79 13.88
N ALA A 233 13.73 -6.65 13.25
CA ALA A 233 15.00 -6.39 12.56
C ALA A 233 16.17 -6.11 13.53
N PHE A 234 15.96 -5.21 14.49
CA PHE A 234 17.03 -4.62 15.31
C PHE A 234 17.08 -5.12 16.75
N GLY A 235 15.94 -5.53 17.31
CA GLY A 235 15.79 -5.87 18.72
C GLY A 235 15.44 -4.69 19.62
N HIS A 236 15.15 -3.52 19.07
CA HIS A 236 14.66 -2.35 19.78
C HIS A 236 13.64 -1.58 18.94
N GLY A 237 12.74 -0.84 19.59
CA GLY A 237 11.65 -0.11 18.94
C GLY A 237 11.81 1.42 18.93
N LEU A 238 10.68 2.13 18.96
CA LEU A 238 10.65 3.60 18.87
C LEU A 238 11.36 4.29 20.05
N ASP A 239 11.47 3.62 21.20
CA ASP A 239 12.18 4.14 22.38
C ASP A 239 13.67 4.37 22.14
N THR A 240 14.23 3.74 21.08
CA THR A 240 15.61 3.97 20.62
C THR A 240 15.62 4.75 19.31
N VAL A 241 14.72 4.41 18.38
CA VAL A 241 14.74 4.95 17.01
C VAL A 241 14.30 6.41 16.96
N ASP A 242 13.19 6.75 17.61
CA ASP A 242 12.68 8.12 17.71
C ASP A 242 11.70 8.23 18.91
N PRO A 243 12.22 8.46 20.13
CA PRO A 243 11.40 8.47 21.35
C PRO A 243 10.29 9.53 21.31
N SER A 244 10.48 10.59 20.52
CA SER A 244 9.50 11.67 20.40
C SER A 244 8.18 11.19 19.79
N LEU A 245 8.22 10.16 18.93
CA LEU A 245 7.02 9.59 18.32
C LEU A 245 6.16 8.81 19.30
N THR A 246 6.73 8.31 20.41
CA THR A 246 5.98 7.56 21.43
C THR A 246 5.09 8.46 22.28
N LEU A 247 5.40 9.76 22.34
CA LEU A 247 4.81 10.75 23.26
C LEU A 247 4.78 10.25 24.72
N GLY A 248 5.78 9.48 25.15
CA GLY A 248 5.88 8.93 26.49
C GLY A 248 4.97 7.72 26.76
N GLY A 249 4.39 7.11 25.72
CA GLY A 249 3.63 5.86 25.84
C GLY A 249 4.51 4.69 26.29
N PRO A 250 3.95 3.68 26.97
CA PRO A 250 4.72 2.57 27.53
C PRO A 250 5.40 1.70 26.48
N THR A 251 6.58 1.17 26.79
CA THR A 251 7.33 0.20 25.97
C THR A 251 6.51 -1.07 25.75
N PRO A 252 6.52 -1.67 24.53
CA PRO A 252 5.85 -2.94 24.27
C PRO A 252 6.35 -4.08 25.17
N ILE A 253 5.44 -4.99 25.52
CA ILE A 253 5.76 -6.19 26.29
C ILE A 253 6.28 -7.27 25.35
N GLY A 254 7.42 -7.88 25.69
CA GLY A 254 7.88 -9.14 25.10
C GLY A 254 8.38 -9.06 23.65
N ALA A 255 8.44 -7.87 23.07
CA ALA A 255 9.04 -7.65 21.76
C ALA A 255 10.54 -7.99 21.82
N LYS A 256 11.04 -8.72 20.82
CA LYS A 256 12.45 -9.14 20.75
C LYS A 256 12.94 -9.20 19.30
N ARG A 257 14.26 -9.31 19.14
CA ARG A 257 14.87 -9.54 17.83
C ARG A 257 14.47 -10.90 17.27
N ALA A 258 14.03 -10.93 16.01
CA ALA A 258 13.72 -12.16 15.31
C ALA A 258 14.98 -12.80 14.70
N GLN A 259 14.98 -14.12 14.57
CA GLN A 259 16.03 -14.87 13.87
C GLN A 259 15.77 -14.87 12.36
N LEU A 260 15.99 -13.71 11.72
CA LEU A 260 15.75 -13.54 10.30
C LEU A 260 17.01 -13.84 9.47
N ASP A 261 16.82 -14.47 8.31
CA ASP A 261 17.85 -14.49 7.27
C ASP A 261 18.17 -13.07 6.78
N HIS A 262 19.25 -12.92 6.02
CA HIS A 262 19.74 -11.61 5.59
C HIS A 262 18.72 -10.82 4.77
N PHE A 263 18.03 -11.48 3.84
CA PHE A 263 17.08 -10.84 2.94
C PHE A 263 15.80 -10.46 3.70
N THR A 264 15.23 -11.40 4.46
CA THR A 264 14.04 -11.12 5.26
C THR A 264 14.31 -10.03 6.30
N ARG A 265 15.48 -10.03 6.95
CA ARG A 265 15.83 -8.96 7.89
C ARG A 265 15.85 -7.59 7.21
N ASP A 266 16.45 -7.50 6.04
CA ASP A 266 16.54 -6.26 5.28
C ASP A 266 15.14 -5.75 4.88
N VAL A 267 14.28 -6.62 4.35
CA VAL A 267 12.88 -6.29 4.04
C VAL A 267 12.14 -5.77 5.27
N ILE A 268 12.27 -6.45 6.41
CA ILE A 268 11.59 -6.04 7.67
C ILE A 268 12.18 -4.75 8.25
N GLU A 269 13.48 -4.49 8.08
CA GLU A 269 14.12 -3.21 8.41
C GLU A 269 13.49 -2.06 7.61
N GLN A 270 13.30 -2.26 6.30
CA GLN A 270 12.67 -1.25 5.44
C GLN A 270 11.23 -0.96 5.87
N PHE A 271 10.44 -1.99 6.22
CA PHE A 271 9.11 -1.79 6.78
C PHE A 271 9.14 -0.98 8.08
N GLY A 272 10.00 -1.35 9.03
CA GLY A 272 10.11 -0.62 10.30
C GLY A 272 10.40 0.87 10.11
N TRP A 273 11.24 1.25 9.14
CA TRP A 273 11.49 2.65 8.82
C TRP A 273 10.32 3.34 8.10
N GLN A 274 9.54 2.61 7.31
CA GLN A 274 8.34 3.13 6.67
C GLN A 274 7.26 3.48 7.70
N GLU A 275 7.06 2.63 8.70
CA GLU A 275 6.12 2.90 9.80
C GLU A 275 6.52 4.12 10.65
N VAL A 276 7.83 4.32 10.86
CA VAL A 276 8.34 5.56 11.47
C VAL A 276 7.96 6.77 10.62
N GLY A 277 8.01 6.63 9.29
CA GLY A 277 7.52 7.61 8.33
C GLY A 277 6.03 7.88 8.48
N HIS A 278 5.19 6.84 8.50
CA HIS A 278 3.73 6.94 8.64
C HIS A 278 3.33 7.66 9.93
N LEU A 279 3.94 7.29 11.06
CA LEU A 279 3.74 7.96 12.36
C LEU A 279 4.05 9.47 12.26
N ARG A 280 5.14 9.85 11.57
CA ARG A 280 5.49 11.27 11.33
C ARG A 280 4.49 11.94 10.41
N ALA A 281 4.04 11.27 9.35
CA ALA A 281 3.06 11.81 8.40
C ALA A 281 1.76 12.17 9.10
N ILE A 282 1.21 11.24 9.87
CA ILE A 282 -0.05 11.43 10.60
C ILE A 282 0.12 12.49 11.69
N LYS A 283 1.17 12.40 12.53
CA LYS A 283 1.41 13.35 13.63
C LYS A 283 1.77 14.77 13.16
N LYS A 284 2.16 14.93 11.89
CA LYS A 284 2.32 16.24 11.27
C LYS A 284 0.97 16.86 10.88
N THR A 285 -0.03 16.03 10.59
CA THR A 285 -1.37 16.46 10.16
C THR A 285 -2.34 16.60 11.33
N VAL A 286 -2.26 15.72 12.33
CA VAL A 286 -3.10 15.71 13.53
C VAL A 286 -2.24 15.58 14.78
N LYS A 287 -2.79 15.89 15.96
CA LYS A 287 -2.05 15.84 17.23
C LYS A 287 -1.61 14.42 17.58
N GLY A 288 -2.49 13.44 17.38
CA GLY A 288 -2.28 12.07 17.78
C GLY A 288 -2.27 11.88 19.30
N PHE A 289 -1.92 10.68 19.72
CA PHE A 289 -1.89 10.26 21.12
C PHE A 289 -0.61 9.46 21.45
N PRO A 290 -0.29 9.27 22.74
CA PRO A 290 0.82 8.40 23.15
C PRO A 290 0.63 6.96 22.73
N ARG A 291 1.73 6.28 22.37
CA ARG A 291 1.74 4.85 22.00
C ARG A 291 0.94 4.05 23.05
N PRO A 292 -0.10 3.28 22.66
CA PRO A 292 -0.80 2.40 23.60
C PRO A 292 0.11 1.25 24.05
N LEU A 293 -0.23 0.60 25.17
CA LEU A 293 0.51 -0.59 25.60
C LEU A 293 0.24 -1.74 24.63
N LEU A 294 1.31 -2.21 23.98
CA LEU A 294 1.29 -3.35 23.07
C LEU A 294 1.84 -4.60 23.77
N ASN A 295 1.24 -5.76 23.52
CA ASN A 295 1.76 -7.07 23.91
C ASN A 295 2.23 -7.84 22.67
N LEU A 296 3.53 -7.73 22.39
CA LEU A 296 4.21 -8.36 21.26
C LEU A 296 4.96 -9.63 21.70
N SER A 297 4.65 -10.18 22.87
CA SER A 297 5.28 -11.41 23.34
C SER A 297 4.94 -12.61 22.46
N ALA A 298 5.84 -13.60 22.42
CA ALA A 298 5.58 -14.87 21.75
C ALA A 298 4.31 -15.56 22.28
N GLU A 299 4.00 -15.41 23.57
CA GLU A 299 2.76 -15.93 24.18
C GLU A 299 1.50 -15.27 23.59
N SER A 300 1.53 -13.94 23.41
CA SER A 300 0.43 -13.20 22.77
C SER A 300 0.16 -13.71 21.35
N PHE A 301 1.21 -13.87 20.55
CA PHE A 301 1.09 -14.43 19.20
C PHE A 301 0.66 -15.91 19.23
N ALA A 302 1.18 -16.73 20.14
CA ALA A 302 0.73 -18.12 20.30
C ALA A 302 -0.79 -18.20 20.51
N HIS A 303 -1.37 -17.36 21.36
CA HIS A 303 -2.83 -17.33 21.55
C HIS A 303 -3.62 -16.98 20.29
N VAL A 304 -3.11 -16.07 19.45
CA VAL A 304 -3.74 -15.75 18.15
C VAL A 304 -3.72 -16.97 17.24
N PHE A 305 -2.58 -17.64 17.14
CA PHE A 305 -2.44 -18.84 16.31
C PHE A 305 -3.30 -19.99 16.85
N ASP A 306 -3.29 -20.26 18.15
CA ASP A 306 -4.15 -21.25 18.79
C ASP A 306 -5.64 -20.99 18.49
N SER A 307 -6.05 -19.71 18.48
CA SER A 307 -7.41 -19.31 18.14
C SER A 307 -7.74 -19.58 16.67
N ALA A 308 -6.79 -19.41 15.77
CA ALA A 308 -6.95 -19.69 14.34
C ALA A 308 -7.10 -21.20 14.07
N PHE A 309 -6.40 -22.04 14.84
CA PHE A 309 -6.51 -23.50 14.75
C PHE A 309 -7.63 -24.09 15.62
N GLY A 310 -8.21 -23.31 16.52
CA GLY A 310 -9.22 -23.76 17.49
C GLY A 310 -8.67 -24.69 18.58
N SER A 311 -7.35 -24.83 18.66
CA SER A 311 -6.64 -25.63 19.67
C SER A 311 -5.18 -25.17 19.80
N PRO A 312 -4.54 -25.38 20.96
CA PRO A 312 -3.15 -25.00 21.14
C PRO A 312 -2.20 -25.71 20.19
N LEU A 313 -1.31 -24.95 19.54
CA LEU A 313 -0.17 -25.52 18.83
C LEU A 313 0.87 -26.03 19.83
N ASN A 314 1.55 -27.11 19.46
CA ASN A 314 2.62 -27.69 20.27
C ASN A 314 3.91 -27.84 19.45
N PRO A 315 4.99 -27.10 19.79
CA PRO A 315 5.09 -26.10 20.85
C PRO A 315 4.24 -24.84 20.57
N PRO A 316 4.07 -23.91 21.51
CA PRO A 316 3.41 -22.63 21.24
C PRO A 316 4.11 -21.88 20.09
N PHE A 317 3.33 -21.19 19.25
CA PHE A 317 3.88 -20.45 18.11
C PHE A 317 4.76 -19.27 18.57
N ASP A 318 6.05 -19.30 18.22
CA ASP A 318 6.96 -18.17 18.45
C ASP A 318 7.18 -17.41 17.12
N PRO A 319 6.73 -16.14 17.01
CA PRO A 319 6.89 -15.34 15.79
C PRO A 319 8.37 -14.99 15.52
N TYR A 320 9.23 -15.03 16.52
CA TYR A 320 10.64 -14.61 16.42
C TYR A 320 11.60 -15.75 16.09
N ALA A 321 11.08 -16.98 15.96
CA ALA A 321 11.91 -18.18 15.85
C ALA A 321 12.69 -18.29 14.55
N ASN A 322 12.14 -17.80 13.43
CA ASN A 322 12.77 -17.79 12.10
C ASN A 322 12.00 -16.88 11.13
N SER A 323 12.51 -16.67 9.92
CA SER A 323 11.87 -15.85 8.87
C SER A 323 10.45 -16.27 8.52
N ILE A 324 10.15 -17.57 8.38
CA ILE A 324 8.80 -18.04 8.02
C ILE A 324 7.81 -17.77 9.15
N ASN A 325 8.18 -18.06 10.40
CA ASN A 325 7.36 -17.75 11.56
C ASN A 325 7.10 -16.24 11.66
N TYR A 326 8.12 -15.43 11.40
CA TYR A 326 8.00 -13.99 11.46
C TYR A 326 7.07 -13.46 10.37
N LEU A 327 7.24 -13.91 9.12
CA LEU A 327 6.36 -13.53 8.01
C LEU A 327 4.91 -13.99 8.24
N LEU A 328 4.69 -15.19 8.79
CA LEU A 328 3.35 -15.66 9.17
C LEU A 328 2.72 -14.79 10.27
N ALA A 329 3.50 -14.27 11.20
CA ALA A 329 3.03 -13.32 12.20
C ALA A 329 2.76 -11.94 11.59
N SER A 330 3.64 -11.44 10.72
CA SER A 330 3.48 -10.18 9.98
C SER A 330 2.24 -10.19 9.09
N TYR A 331 1.88 -11.34 8.50
CA TYR A 331 0.67 -11.52 7.68
C TYR A 331 -0.62 -11.04 8.37
N LEU A 332 -0.64 -11.03 9.71
CA LEU A 332 -1.79 -10.59 10.50
C LEU A 332 -1.99 -9.07 10.51
N ILE A 333 -0.95 -8.28 10.27
CA ILE A 333 -0.91 -6.87 10.70
C ILE A 333 -1.26 -5.89 9.56
N PRO A 334 -0.44 -5.71 8.49
CA PRO A 334 -0.66 -4.60 7.54
C PRO A 334 -1.99 -4.68 6.81
N TYR A 335 -2.47 -5.91 6.56
CA TYR A 335 -3.78 -6.12 5.93
C TYR A 335 -4.95 -5.55 6.75
N VAL A 336 -4.86 -5.55 8.08
CA VAL A 336 -5.90 -4.94 8.93
C VAL A 336 -5.81 -3.41 8.83
N GLY A 337 -4.59 -2.86 8.77
CA GLY A 337 -4.32 -1.43 8.55
C GLY A 337 -4.88 -0.91 7.23
N LEU A 338 -4.45 -1.51 6.12
CA LEU A 338 -4.86 -1.07 4.78
C LEU A 338 -6.39 -1.13 4.60
N THR A 339 -7.06 -2.16 5.12
CA THR A 339 -8.52 -2.26 5.00
C THR A 339 -9.24 -1.20 5.85
N GLY A 340 -8.62 -0.74 6.94
CA GLY A 340 -9.05 0.44 7.68
C GLY A 340 -8.96 1.73 6.89
N TYR A 341 -7.86 1.94 6.14
CA TYR A 341 -7.73 3.09 5.25
C TYR A 341 -8.80 3.10 4.14
N VAL A 342 -9.11 1.95 3.55
CA VAL A 342 -10.21 1.81 2.59
C VAL A 342 -11.56 2.17 3.24
N GLY A 343 -11.83 1.71 4.46
CA GLY A 343 -13.08 1.99 5.17
C GLY A 343 -13.21 3.43 5.67
N ALA A 344 -12.09 4.11 5.95
CA ALA A 344 -12.08 5.52 6.34
C ALA A 344 -12.24 6.46 5.14
N SER A 345 -11.68 6.10 3.99
CA SER A 345 -11.64 6.91 2.76
C SER A 345 -12.96 7.62 2.39
N PRO A 346 -14.13 6.94 2.30
CA PRO A 346 -15.38 7.60 1.94
C PRO A 346 -15.93 8.56 3.00
N LYS A 347 -15.42 8.50 4.24
CA LYS A 347 -15.87 9.33 5.37
C LYS A 347 -15.07 10.63 5.53
N LEU A 348 -13.92 10.73 4.85
CA LEU A 348 -13.05 11.90 4.90
C LEU A 348 -13.66 13.06 4.09
N GLN A 349 -13.53 14.27 4.61
CA GLN A 349 -14.05 15.48 3.97
C GLN A 349 -12.92 16.31 3.34
N GLY A 350 -11.83 16.52 4.08
CA GLY A 350 -10.72 17.38 3.69
C GLY A 350 -9.80 16.76 2.65
N ALA A 351 -9.38 17.57 1.67
CA ALA A 351 -8.44 17.15 0.64
C ALA A 351 -7.09 16.70 1.22
N THR A 352 -6.59 17.39 2.26
CA THR A 352 -5.37 17.01 2.97
C THR A 352 -5.48 15.62 3.60
N SER A 353 -6.59 15.34 4.27
CA SER A 353 -6.87 14.04 4.89
C SER A 353 -6.95 12.93 3.85
N LYS A 354 -7.69 13.16 2.76
CA LYS A 354 -7.84 12.21 1.65
C LYS A 354 -6.50 11.89 1.01
N ARG A 355 -5.67 12.90 0.75
CA ARG A 355 -4.33 12.72 0.18
C ARG A 355 -3.43 11.90 1.10
N LEU A 356 -3.44 12.20 2.41
CA LEU A 356 -2.66 11.46 3.39
C LEU A 356 -3.07 9.98 3.42
N VAL A 357 -4.37 9.70 3.57
CA VAL A 357 -4.90 8.33 3.62
C VAL A 357 -4.64 7.57 2.31
N ALA A 358 -4.74 8.24 1.16
CA ALA A 358 -4.40 7.65 -0.13
C ALA A 358 -2.96 7.16 -0.21
N GLY A 359 -2.02 7.98 0.25
CA GLY A 359 -0.61 7.66 0.16
C GLY A 359 -0.14 6.63 1.20
N LEU A 360 -0.74 6.64 2.40
CA LEU A 360 -0.54 5.59 3.41
C LEU A 360 -1.07 4.24 2.89
N LEU A 361 -2.31 4.22 2.38
CA LEU A 361 -2.92 3.03 1.78
C LEU A 361 -2.03 2.39 0.69
N GLY A 362 -1.35 3.21 -0.13
CA GLY A 362 -0.45 2.71 -1.16
C GLY A 362 0.74 1.91 -0.60
N VAL A 363 1.41 2.43 0.41
CA VAL A 363 2.59 1.78 1.02
C VAL A 363 2.20 0.56 1.84
N GLU A 364 1.15 0.68 2.66
CA GLU A 364 0.55 -0.42 3.43
C GLU A 364 0.14 -1.60 2.55
N SER A 365 -0.48 -1.31 1.41
CA SER A 365 -0.83 -2.36 0.44
C SER A 365 0.40 -3.00 -0.20
N GLY A 366 1.49 -2.24 -0.35
CA GLY A 366 2.77 -2.76 -0.79
C GLY A 366 3.38 -3.72 0.24
N GLN A 367 3.35 -3.37 1.52
CA GLN A 367 3.88 -4.21 2.60
C GLN A 367 3.11 -5.53 2.73
N ASP A 368 1.77 -5.49 2.74
CA ASP A 368 0.94 -6.71 2.72
C ASP A 368 1.26 -7.59 1.51
N ALA A 369 1.33 -7.00 0.31
CA ALA A 369 1.61 -7.74 -0.91
C ALA A 369 2.99 -8.42 -0.89
N VAL A 370 4.01 -7.75 -0.36
CA VAL A 370 5.36 -8.32 -0.21
C VAL A 370 5.36 -9.48 0.77
N ILE A 371 4.74 -9.33 1.94
CA ILE A 371 4.62 -10.43 2.92
C ILE A 371 3.92 -11.62 2.28
N ARG A 372 2.80 -11.37 1.59
CA ARG A 372 2.04 -12.41 0.88
C ARG A 372 2.88 -13.08 -0.20
N ALA A 373 3.64 -12.34 -0.99
CA ALA A 373 4.48 -12.91 -2.05
C ALA A 373 5.59 -13.81 -1.48
N LEU A 374 6.29 -13.35 -0.43
CA LEU A 374 7.34 -14.13 0.23
C LEU A 374 6.79 -15.41 0.87
N LEU A 375 5.60 -15.35 1.48
CA LEU A 375 4.92 -16.55 1.97
C LEU A 375 4.39 -17.43 0.84
N TYR A 376 3.95 -16.85 -0.28
CA TYR A 376 3.41 -17.60 -1.42
C TYR A 376 4.47 -18.46 -2.10
N GLU A 377 5.70 -17.96 -2.22
CA GLU A 377 6.85 -18.77 -2.67
C GLU A 377 7.03 -20.02 -1.80
N HIS A 378 6.74 -19.89 -0.51
CA HIS A 378 6.82 -20.95 0.48
C HIS A 378 5.47 -21.64 0.76
N ALA A 379 4.44 -21.45 -0.07
CA ALA A 379 3.06 -21.89 0.24
C ALA A 379 2.96 -23.39 0.60
N ASN A 380 3.74 -24.25 -0.07
CA ASN A 380 3.78 -25.69 0.16
C ASN A 380 4.80 -26.14 1.22
N LEU A 381 5.60 -25.22 1.77
CA LEU A 381 6.55 -25.52 2.82
C LEU A 381 5.80 -25.95 4.08
N ILE A 382 6.17 -27.10 4.63
CA ILE A 382 5.68 -27.58 5.93
C ILE A 382 6.46 -26.85 7.03
N VAL A 383 5.76 -26.04 7.82
CA VAL A 383 6.32 -25.35 8.97
C VAL A 383 6.57 -26.37 10.08
N LYS A 384 7.85 -26.63 10.36
CA LYS A 384 8.25 -27.53 11.44
C LYS A 384 8.17 -26.81 12.80
N PRO A 385 7.74 -27.49 13.87
CA PRO A 385 7.40 -28.91 13.95
C PRO A 385 5.90 -29.23 13.73
N TYR A 386 5.08 -28.25 13.34
CA TYR A 386 3.62 -28.37 13.32
C TYR A 386 3.05 -29.35 12.29
N GLY A 387 3.78 -29.64 11.22
CA GLY A 387 3.27 -30.49 10.13
C GLY A 387 2.20 -29.79 9.27
N ILE A 388 2.10 -28.46 9.37
CA ILE A 388 1.11 -27.61 8.67
C ILE A 388 1.83 -26.78 7.62
N THR A 389 1.22 -26.61 6.44
CA THR A 389 1.80 -25.80 5.36
C THR A 389 1.64 -24.30 5.62
N VAL A 390 2.52 -23.48 5.03
CA VAL A 390 2.38 -22.02 5.06
C VAL A 390 1.01 -21.58 4.52
N ALA A 391 0.55 -22.16 3.41
CA ALA A 391 -0.77 -21.86 2.86
C ALA A 391 -1.90 -22.13 3.87
N GLU A 392 -1.87 -23.27 4.56
CA GLU A 392 -2.88 -23.60 5.57
C GLU A 392 -2.84 -22.63 6.76
N PHE A 393 -1.64 -22.24 7.24
CA PHE A 393 -1.53 -21.18 8.25
C PHE A 393 -2.22 -19.89 7.78
N THR A 394 -1.92 -19.40 6.58
CA THR A 394 -2.53 -18.16 6.09
C THR A 394 -4.05 -18.27 5.93
N ASN A 395 -4.56 -19.40 5.45
CA ASN A 395 -6.01 -19.64 5.36
C ASN A 395 -6.67 -19.59 6.75
N ARG A 396 -6.10 -20.24 7.76
CA ARG A 396 -6.62 -20.23 9.13
C ARG A 396 -6.59 -18.85 9.76
N LEU A 397 -5.54 -18.08 9.53
CA LEU A 397 -5.41 -16.72 10.04
C LEU A 397 -6.43 -15.78 9.37
N SER A 398 -6.67 -15.93 8.07
CA SER A 398 -7.74 -15.19 7.39
C SER A 398 -9.12 -15.54 7.90
N ASP A 399 -9.41 -16.82 8.06
CA ASP A 399 -10.69 -17.29 8.64
C ASP A 399 -10.89 -16.71 10.05
N LEU A 400 -9.84 -16.67 10.87
CA LEU A 400 -9.89 -16.03 12.19
C LEU A 400 -10.23 -14.54 12.08
N ARG A 401 -9.55 -13.78 11.20
CA ARG A 401 -9.83 -12.34 11.03
C ARG A 401 -11.26 -12.08 10.56
N ASN A 402 -11.78 -12.91 9.65
CA ASN A 402 -13.17 -12.84 9.20
C ASN A 402 -14.15 -13.14 10.34
N LYS A 403 -13.88 -14.19 11.13
CA LYS A 403 -14.68 -14.56 12.30
C LYS A 403 -14.71 -13.44 13.36
N LEU A 404 -13.56 -12.84 13.67
CA LEU A 404 -13.45 -11.75 14.64
C LEU A 404 -14.10 -10.46 14.13
N GLY A 405 -14.00 -10.15 12.83
CA GLY A 405 -14.64 -8.97 12.24
C GLY A 405 -16.18 -9.03 12.24
N ARG A 406 -16.76 -10.23 12.11
CA ARG A 406 -18.21 -10.54 12.16
C ARG A 406 -19.07 -10.02 11.00
N THR A 407 -18.45 -9.60 9.89
CA THR A 407 -19.10 -8.88 8.78
C THR A 407 -18.89 -9.57 7.43
N GLY A 408 -18.60 -10.88 7.43
CA GLY A 408 -18.42 -11.68 6.23
C GLY A 408 -16.96 -11.81 5.80
N LEU A 409 -16.75 -12.14 4.53
CA LEU A 409 -15.44 -12.36 3.92
C LEU A 409 -14.80 -11.01 3.57
N LYS A 410 -13.74 -10.65 4.30
CA LYS A 410 -12.94 -9.44 4.07
C LYS A 410 -11.43 -9.73 4.14
N ASP A 411 -11.08 -11.00 4.03
CA ASP A 411 -9.72 -11.51 3.99
C ASP A 411 -9.71 -12.92 3.43
N GLU A 412 -8.64 -13.27 2.76
CA GLU A 412 -8.44 -14.54 2.08
C GLU A 412 -6.96 -14.94 2.21
N GLY A 413 -6.71 -16.23 2.47
CA GLY A 413 -5.36 -16.76 2.52
C GLY A 413 -4.71 -16.86 1.14
N LEU A 414 -3.49 -17.41 1.10
CA LEU A 414 -2.64 -17.42 -0.10
C LEU A 414 -3.10 -18.37 -1.20
N VAL A 415 -3.84 -19.41 -0.82
CA VAL A 415 -4.39 -20.41 -1.73
C VAL A 415 -5.87 -20.57 -1.43
N VAL A 416 -6.69 -20.16 -2.38
CA VAL A 416 -8.15 -20.17 -2.30
C VAL A 416 -8.74 -21.13 -3.33
N HIS A 417 -10.02 -21.49 -3.17
CA HIS A 417 -10.73 -22.20 -4.23
C HIS A 417 -10.83 -21.33 -5.49
N GLU A 418 -10.68 -21.95 -6.67
CA GLU A 418 -10.61 -21.22 -7.94
C GLU A 418 -11.80 -20.27 -8.16
N TYR A 419 -13.01 -20.68 -7.76
CA TYR A 419 -14.24 -19.90 -7.95
C TYR A 419 -14.32 -18.61 -7.12
N ILE A 420 -13.57 -18.50 -6.01
CA ILE A 420 -13.44 -17.26 -5.24
C ILE A 420 -12.23 -16.42 -5.65
N GLY A 421 -11.19 -17.04 -6.22
CA GLY A 421 -10.00 -16.32 -6.66
C GLY A 421 -10.24 -15.37 -7.84
N ALA A 422 -9.15 -14.78 -8.34
CA ALA A 422 -9.25 -13.76 -9.37
C ALA A 422 -9.92 -14.29 -10.66
N GLU A 423 -10.94 -13.55 -11.11
CA GLU A 423 -11.93 -13.90 -12.14
C GLU A 423 -12.68 -15.23 -11.95
N GLY A 424 -12.58 -15.89 -10.80
CA GLY A 424 -13.04 -17.26 -10.63
C GLY A 424 -12.20 -18.26 -11.43
N LYS A 425 -10.92 -17.94 -11.67
CA LYS A 425 -10.04 -18.65 -12.64
C LYS A 425 -8.67 -19.04 -12.11
N ILE A 426 -8.35 -18.69 -10.86
CA ILE A 426 -7.04 -18.96 -10.28
C ILE A 426 -7.17 -19.19 -8.78
N SER A 427 -6.38 -20.11 -8.23
CA SER A 427 -6.33 -20.42 -6.81
C SER A 427 -5.28 -19.60 -6.04
N GLY A 428 -4.24 -19.11 -6.71
CA GLY A 428 -3.21 -18.27 -6.10
C GLY A 428 -3.74 -16.87 -5.77
N ASN A 429 -3.44 -16.40 -4.56
CA ASN A 429 -4.06 -15.20 -3.99
C ASN A 429 -3.06 -14.31 -3.22
N ILE A 430 -2.04 -13.82 -3.94
CA ILE A 430 -1.01 -12.91 -3.40
C ILE A 430 -1.61 -11.53 -3.06
N LEU A 431 -2.70 -11.13 -3.70
CA LEU A 431 -3.41 -9.88 -3.42
C LEU A 431 -4.86 -10.20 -3.12
N ALA A 432 -5.27 -10.07 -1.86
CA ALA A 432 -6.66 -10.28 -1.47
C ALA A 432 -7.50 -9.06 -1.85
N GLY A 433 -8.57 -9.30 -2.59
CA GLY A 433 -9.53 -8.26 -2.99
C GLY A 433 -10.87 -8.88 -3.28
N ASP A 434 -11.90 -8.04 -3.35
CA ASP A 434 -13.27 -8.46 -3.58
C ASP A 434 -13.46 -9.09 -4.98
N LYS A 435 -14.72 -9.36 -5.35
CA LYS A 435 -15.06 -9.89 -6.69
C LYS A 435 -14.61 -8.98 -7.85
N TYR A 436 -14.28 -7.71 -7.57
CA TYR A 436 -13.72 -6.74 -8.50
C TYR A 436 -12.21 -6.52 -8.33
N SER A 437 -11.55 -7.36 -7.52
CA SER A 437 -10.14 -7.24 -7.14
C SER A 437 -9.82 -5.87 -6.57
N VAL A 438 -10.76 -5.31 -5.81
CA VAL A 438 -10.62 -4.07 -5.10
C VAL A 438 -10.41 -4.40 -3.62
N ALA A 439 -9.54 -3.67 -2.93
CA ALA A 439 -9.26 -3.92 -1.52
C ALA A 439 -10.54 -3.85 -0.66
N TYR A 440 -10.66 -4.75 0.31
CA TYR A 440 -11.79 -4.78 1.24
C TYR A 440 -11.75 -3.58 2.20
N ASP A 441 -12.91 -3.12 2.66
CA ASP A 441 -13.02 -2.10 3.70
C ASP A 441 -13.17 -2.75 5.09
N ARG A 442 -12.68 -2.11 6.15
CA ARG A 442 -13.05 -2.41 7.54
C ARG A 442 -13.38 -1.13 8.29
N THR A 443 -14.38 -1.22 9.15
CA THR A 443 -14.72 -0.21 10.15
C THR A 443 -13.76 -0.28 11.35
N PRO A 444 -13.61 0.82 12.12
CA PRO A 444 -12.87 0.79 13.37
C PRO A 444 -13.29 -0.34 14.32
N GLU A 445 -14.59 -0.63 14.40
CA GLU A 445 -15.17 -1.69 15.22
C GLU A 445 -14.65 -3.07 14.81
N GLU A 446 -14.67 -3.38 13.52
CA GLU A 446 -14.11 -4.63 12.97
C GLU A 446 -12.62 -4.75 13.30
N ILE A 447 -11.86 -3.66 13.18
CA ILE A 447 -10.43 -3.63 13.47
C ILE A 447 -10.19 -3.91 14.96
N LEU A 448 -10.89 -3.22 15.86
CA LEU A 448 -10.75 -3.39 17.31
C LEU A 448 -11.06 -4.82 17.75
N ARG A 449 -12.13 -5.42 17.22
CA ARG A 449 -12.47 -6.83 17.47
C ARG A 449 -11.34 -7.79 17.10
N ILE A 450 -10.67 -7.52 15.98
CA ILE A 450 -9.54 -8.33 15.46
C ILE A 450 -8.32 -8.14 16.36
N VAL A 451 -7.88 -6.89 16.58
CA VAL A 451 -6.62 -6.64 17.30
C VAL A 451 -6.71 -6.91 18.80
N TYR A 452 -7.92 -6.92 19.37
CA TYR A 452 -8.15 -7.38 20.74
C TYR A 452 -8.26 -8.91 20.84
N GLY A 453 -8.43 -9.62 19.71
CA GLY A 453 -8.60 -11.07 19.66
C GLY A 453 -9.91 -11.58 20.27
N SER A 454 -10.84 -10.69 20.63
CA SER A 454 -12.04 -11.01 21.41
C SER A 454 -13.29 -11.20 20.54
N GLY A 455 -13.31 -10.62 19.33
CA GLY A 455 -14.52 -10.53 18.52
C GLY A 455 -15.55 -9.52 19.07
N ASP A 456 -15.15 -8.70 20.04
CA ASP A 456 -15.95 -7.64 20.66
C ASP A 456 -15.06 -6.39 20.92
N GLU A 457 -15.37 -5.28 20.25
CA GLU A 457 -14.64 -4.01 20.30
C GLU A 457 -14.60 -3.36 21.69
N ARG A 458 -15.40 -3.88 22.63
CA ARG A 458 -15.48 -3.43 24.01
C ARG A 458 -14.62 -4.25 24.97
N VAL A 459 -14.12 -5.41 24.50
CA VAL A 459 -13.33 -6.35 25.30
C VAL A 459 -11.89 -6.32 24.82
N THR A 460 -11.04 -5.61 25.55
CA THR A 460 -9.60 -5.48 25.27
C THR A 460 -8.86 -6.79 25.54
N GLY A 461 -7.72 -6.99 24.90
CA GLY A 461 -6.95 -8.23 25.00
C GLY A 461 -5.93 -8.37 23.88
N GLY A 462 -5.36 -9.56 23.75
CA GLY A 462 -4.41 -9.89 22.70
C GLY A 462 -3.27 -8.88 22.61
N ILE A 463 -3.13 -8.26 21.43
CA ILE A 463 -2.08 -7.29 21.13
C ILE A 463 -2.25 -5.98 21.92
N TYR A 464 -3.48 -5.60 22.29
CA TYR A 464 -3.76 -4.38 23.06
C TYR A 464 -4.36 -4.75 24.42
N PRO A 465 -3.56 -5.23 25.39
CA PRO A 465 -4.06 -5.68 26.69
C PRO A 465 -4.82 -4.61 27.47
N LYS A 466 -4.50 -3.32 27.25
CA LYS A 466 -5.17 -2.16 27.87
C LYS A 466 -6.08 -1.39 26.91
N GLY A 467 -6.30 -1.93 25.71
CA GLY A 467 -7.04 -1.26 24.65
C GLY A 467 -6.21 -0.30 23.80
N ALA A 468 -6.72 -0.03 22.62
CA ALA A 468 -6.28 1.00 21.70
C ALA A 468 -6.66 2.41 22.22
N ASP A 469 -5.99 3.44 21.71
CA ASP A 469 -6.18 4.84 22.07
C ASP A 469 -6.82 5.64 20.91
N GLY A 470 -7.07 6.92 21.10
CA GLY A 470 -7.86 7.79 20.22
C GLY A 470 -9.33 7.84 20.62
N ARG A 471 -10.04 8.88 20.14
CA ARG A 471 -11.45 9.11 20.49
C ARG A 471 -12.34 7.93 20.11
N ILE A 472 -12.15 7.37 18.91
CA ILE A 472 -12.93 6.25 18.37
C ILE A 472 -12.70 4.97 19.19
N ALA A 473 -11.45 4.58 19.46
CA ALA A 473 -11.21 3.36 20.23
C ALA A 473 -11.74 3.48 21.66
N LYS A 474 -11.48 4.63 22.32
CA LYS A 474 -11.95 4.89 23.68
C LYS A 474 -13.46 5.02 23.80
N SER A 475 -14.20 5.35 22.75
CA SER A 475 -15.66 5.40 22.83
C SER A 475 -16.30 4.03 23.04
N TYR A 476 -15.66 2.94 22.61
CA TYR A 476 -16.16 1.56 22.83
C TYR A 476 -15.83 1.01 24.23
N LEU A 477 -14.80 1.55 24.88
CA LEU A 477 -14.34 1.06 26.18
C LEU A 477 -15.04 1.72 27.37
N LYS A 478 -15.78 2.81 27.12
CA LYS A 478 -16.57 3.47 28.15
C LYS A 478 -17.78 2.60 28.48
N LYS A 479 -17.84 2.12 29.73
CA LYS A 479 -19.07 1.57 30.31
C LYS A 479 -20.04 2.70 30.61
N GLU A 480 -21.32 2.45 30.35
CA GLU A 480 -22.45 3.15 30.98
C GLU A 480 -22.33 3.18 32.51
#